data_AF-A0A7G8X3E8-F1
#
_entry.id   AF-A0A7G8X3E8-F1
#
_cell.length_a   1.000
_cell.length_b   1.000
_cell.length_c   1.000
_cell.angle_alpha   90.00
_cell.angle_beta   90.00
_cell.angle_gamma   90.00
#
_symmetry.space_group_name_H-M   'P 1'
#
loop_
_entity.id
_entity.type
_entity.pdbx_description
1 polymer ?
#
loop_
_entity_poly.entity_id
_entity_poly.type
_entity_poly.pdbx_seq_one_letter_code
_entity_poly.pdbx_strand_id
1 'polypeptide(L)'
;MNKECAIVQDLLPLYEEELLQEETKRFVEEHLQSCPKCCHIAEQSQIPLPVQVKPGSSSKKMIRKITVRLTTIQIFFVAIAFILAMSTTIMNDNKTFILTYAILGAVTYLFYRSVLVAVLLAGVPNFIWNCLLYMTDWFGEFYAESFSEALQLSLFSLIVHLLFTFIGIVIGFCILKIMEEN
;
A
#
# COMPACT_ATOMS: atom_id res chain seq x y z
N MET A 1 -40.56 1.17 25.59
CA MET A 1 -39.39 0.27 25.51
C MET A 1 -38.59 0.46 26.78
N ASN A 2 -38.30 -0.60 27.54
CA ASN A 2 -37.49 -0.49 28.76
C ASN A 2 -36.04 -0.13 28.37
N LYS A 3 -35.39 0.77 29.13
CA LYS A 3 -34.01 1.20 28.89
C LYS A 3 -33.04 0.03 28.91
N GLU A 4 -33.28 -0.93 29.81
CA GLU A 4 -32.47 -2.15 29.92
C GLU A 4 -32.58 -3.02 28.66
N CYS A 5 -33.75 -3.09 28.02
CA CYS A 5 -33.90 -3.85 26.77
C CYS A 5 -33.08 -3.23 25.63
N ALA A 6 -32.98 -1.90 25.57
CA ALA A 6 -32.18 -1.23 24.55
C ALA A 6 -30.68 -1.54 24.77
N ILE A 7 -30.22 -1.42 26.01
CA ILE A 7 -28.84 -1.74 26.39
C ILE A 7 -28.52 -3.20 26.06
N VAL A 8 -29.40 -4.14 26.42
CA VAL A 8 -29.16 -5.56 26.14
C VAL A 8 -29.16 -5.85 24.64
N GLN A 9 -30.06 -5.24 23.85
CA GLN A 9 -30.06 -5.40 22.39
C GLN A 9 -28.77 -4.88 21.74
N ASP A 10 -28.24 -3.75 22.21
CA ASP A 10 -26.97 -3.20 21.74
C ASP A 10 -25.77 -4.08 22.13
N LEU A 11 -25.87 -4.78 23.26
CA LEU A 11 -24.83 -5.68 23.77
C LEU A 11 -24.91 -7.11 23.21
N LEU A 12 -26.03 -7.52 22.60
CA LEU A 12 -26.21 -8.87 22.06
C LEU A 12 -25.09 -9.30 21.09
N PRO A 13 -24.62 -8.46 20.13
CA PRO A 13 -23.53 -8.84 19.25
C PRO A 13 -22.21 -9.08 20.00
N LEU A 14 -21.91 -8.26 21.02
CA LEU A 14 -20.69 -8.40 21.82
C LEU A 14 -20.78 -9.58 22.80
N TYR A 15 -21.99 -9.88 23.29
CA TYR A 15 -22.29 -11.06 24.09
C TYR A 15 -22.09 -12.33 23.28
N GLU A 16 -22.49 -12.34 22.00
CA GLU A 16 -22.27 -13.43 21.06
C GLU A 16 -20.79 -13.68 20.77
N GLU A 17 -19.99 -12.62 20.65
CA GLU A 17 -18.54 -12.71 20.38
C GLU A 17 -17.68 -12.99 21.64
N GLU A 18 -18.30 -13.23 22.81
CA GLU A 18 -17.63 -13.38 24.12
C GLU A 18 -16.69 -12.21 24.47
N LEU A 19 -17.02 -11.00 24.01
CA LEU A 19 -16.21 -9.79 24.21
C LEU A 19 -16.67 -8.94 25.41
N LEU A 20 -17.66 -9.41 26.16
CA LEU A 20 -18.13 -8.75 27.38
C LEU A 20 -17.30 -9.15 28.60
N GLN A 21 -17.09 -8.18 29.49
CA GLN A 21 -16.58 -8.45 30.82
C GLN A 21 -17.61 -9.26 31.63
N GLU A 22 -17.13 -10.09 32.57
CA GLU A 22 -17.96 -11.02 33.36
C GLU A 22 -19.18 -10.35 34.02
N GLU A 23 -19.01 -9.15 34.58
CA GLU A 23 -20.11 -8.42 35.21
C GLU A 23 -21.21 -8.04 34.21
N THR A 24 -20.81 -7.58 33.03
CA THR A 24 -21.72 -7.19 31.94
C THR A 24 -22.38 -8.41 31.31
N LYS A 25 -21.65 -9.53 31.20
CA LYS A 25 -22.16 -10.80 30.71
C LYS A 25 -23.30 -11.32 31.60
N ARG A 26 -23.08 -11.33 32.91
CA ARG A 26 -24.10 -11.73 33.89
C ARG A 26 -25.35 -10.85 33.83
N PHE A 27 -25.17 -9.53 33.65
CA PHE A 27 -26.28 -8.60 33.46
C PHE A 27 -27.14 -8.94 32.22
N VAL A 28 -26.49 -9.27 31.09
CA VAL A 28 -27.19 -9.69 29.87
C VAL A 28 -27.93 -11.02 30.08
N GLU A 29 -27.30 -12.01 30.72
CA GLU A 29 -27.90 -13.31 31.03
C GLU A 29 -29.14 -13.21 31.93
N GLU A 30 -29.06 -12.42 33.01
CA GLU A 30 -30.18 -12.16 33.92
C GLU A 30 -31.36 -11.48 33.20
N HIS A 31 -31.07 -10.56 32.27
CA HIS A 31 -32.11 -9.90 31.48
C HIS A 31 -32.75 -10.84 30.45
N LEU A 32 -31.98 -11.72 29.81
CA LEU A 32 -32.51 -12.69 28.84
C LEU A 32 -33.43 -13.72 29.49
N GLN A 33 -33.19 -14.09 30.75
CA GLN A 33 -34.08 -14.98 31.52
C GLN A 33 -35.42 -14.31 31.89
N SER A 34 -35.42 -12.99 32.09
CA SER A 34 -36.59 -12.24 32.55
C SER A 34 -37.38 -11.55 31.43
N CYS A 35 -36.78 -11.34 30.26
CA CYS A 35 -37.38 -10.61 29.14
C CYS A 35 -37.63 -11.51 27.91
N PRO A 36 -38.88 -11.93 27.66
CA PRO A 36 -39.24 -12.76 26.49
C PRO A 36 -38.93 -12.08 25.16
N LYS A 37 -39.02 -10.75 25.11
CA LYS A 37 -38.75 -9.96 23.90
C LYS A 37 -37.26 -10.01 23.53
N CYS A 38 -36.36 -9.80 24.48
CA CYS A 38 -34.92 -9.86 24.24
C CYS A 38 -34.45 -11.29 23.99
N CYS A 39 -35.06 -12.28 24.67
CA CYS A 39 -34.83 -13.69 24.39
C CYS A 39 -35.18 -14.04 22.93
N HIS A 40 -36.36 -13.63 22.46
CA HIS A 40 -36.75 -13.88 21.07
C HIS A 40 -35.83 -13.21 20.04
N ILE A 41 -35.32 -12.01 20.34
CA ILE A 41 -34.35 -11.31 19.47
C ILE A 41 -33.01 -12.04 19.44
N ALA A 42 -32.55 -12.56 20.58
CA ALA A 42 -31.35 -13.39 20.67
C ALA A 42 -31.53 -14.71 19.89
N GLU A 43 -32.70 -15.35 19.98
CA GLU A 43 -33.03 -16.58 19.25
C GLU A 43 -33.16 -16.34 17.73
N GLN A 44 -33.81 -15.26 17.32
CA GLN A 44 -34.04 -14.90 15.91
C GLN A 44 -32.73 -14.53 15.19
N SER A 45 -31.70 -14.14 15.94
CA SER A 45 -30.36 -13.84 15.42
C SER A 45 -29.55 -15.09 15.00
N GLN A 46 -30.11 -16.30 15.16
CA GLN A 46 -29.48 -17.59 14.81
C GLN A 46 -28.09 -17.80 15.40
N ILE A 47 -28.10 -18.33 16.62
CA ILE A 47 -27.01 -19.09 17.25
C ILE A 47 -26.91 -20.47 16.58
N PRO A 48 -25.76 -20.83 15.98
CA PRO A 48 -25.27 -22.21 15.97
C PRO A 48 -23.95 -22.31 16.75
N LEU A 49 -23.95 -23.09 17.84
CA LEU A 49 -22.74 -23.68 18.41
C LEU A 49 -22.66 -25.16 17.96
N PRO A 50 -21.49 -25.82 17.80
CA PRO A 50 -20.11 -25.32 17.91
C PRO A 50 -19.19 -25.80 16.75
N VAL A 51 -18.27 -24.96 16.24
CA VAL A 51 -16.95 -25.43 15.81
C VAL A 51 -15.93 -24.32 16.06
N GLN A 52 -15.09 -24.53 17.07
CA GLN A 52 -13.72 -24.00 17.21
C GLN A 52 -13.38 -22.87 16.23
N VAL A 53 -13.56 -21.62 16.64
CA VAL A 53 -12.98 -20.48 15.92
C VAL A 53 -11.47 -20.57 16.10
N LYS A 54 -10.80 -21.28 15.19
CA LYS A 54 -9.35 -21.14 15.00
C LYS A 54 -9.06 -19.65 14.82
N PRO A 55 -8.07 -19.07 15.53
CA PRO A 55 -7.82 -17.64 15.50
C PRO A 55 -7.66 -17.16 14.05
N GLY A 56 -8.60 -16.32 13.60
CA GLY A 56 -8.46 -15.40 12.46
C GLY A 56 -7.95 -15.97 11.13
N SER A 57 -8.31 -17.20 10.74
CA SER A 57 -7.88 -17.73 9.42
C SER A 57 -8.54 -17.02 8.23
N SER A 58 -9.74 -16.46 8.41
CA SER A 58 -10.47 -15.68 7.40
C SER A 58 -9.80 -14.34 7.12
N SER A 59 -9.51 -13.56 8.18
CA SER A 59 -8.83 -12.26 8.07
C SER A 59 -7.40 -12.39 7.52
N LYS A 60 -6.63 -13.40 7.97
CA LYS A 60 -5.30 -13.69 7.40
C LYS A 60 -5.35 -14.02 5.92
N LYS A 61 -6.38 -14.72 5.43
CA LYS A 61 -6.56 -15.00 3.99
C LYS A 61 -6.90 -13.75 3.20
N MET A 62 -7.72 -12.84 3.75
CA MET A 62 -8.08 -11.58 3.10
C MET A 62 -6.90 -10.60 3.05
N ILE A 63 -6.21 -10.39 4.18
CA ILE A 63 -5.00 -9.56 4.25
C ILE A 63 -3.94 -10.12 3.31
N ARG A 64 -3.69 -11.44 3.32
CA ARG A 64 -2.75 -12.08 2.39
C ARG A 64 -3.12 -11.83 0.93
N LYS A 65 -4.40 -11.88 0.54
CA LYS A 65 -4.83 -11.56 -0.83
C LYS A 65 -4.55 -10.11 -1.19
N ILE A 66 -4.80 -9.17 -0.27
CA ILE A 66 -4.52 -7.74 -0.47
C ILE A 66 -3.02 -7.50 -0.58
N THR A 67 -2.22 -8.03 0.34
CA THR A 67 -0.76 -7.91 0.31
C THR A 67 -0.18 -8.51 -0.97
N VAL A 68 -0.61 -9.72 -1.37
CA VAL A 68 -0.13 -10.34 -2.62
C VAL A 68 -0.46 -9.48 -3.83
N ARG A 69 -1.68 -8.93 -3.93
CA ARG A 69 -2.05 -8.03 -5.04
C ARG A 69 -1.18 -6.77 -5.07
N LEU A 70 -0.97 -6.13 -3.91
CA LEU A 70 -0.10 -4.95 -3.80
C LEU A 70 1.35 -5.28 -4.15
N THR A 71 1.89 -6.41 -3.68
CA THR A 71 3.24 -6.86 -4.01
C THR A 71 3.39 -7.17 -5.50
N THR A 72 2.40 -7.82 -6.14
CA THR A 72 2.42 -8.07 -7.59
C THR A 72 2.45 -6.78 -8.39
N ILE A 73 1.65 -5.78 -8.01
CA ILE A 73 1.66 -4.46 -8.66
C ILE A 73 3.00 -3.75 -8.42
N GLN A 74 3.56 -3.85 -7.22
CA GLN A 74 4.87 -3.28 -6.90
C GLN A 74 5.99 -3.89 -7.75
N ILE A 75 5.98 -5.20 -7.96
CA ILE A 75 6.94 -5.87 -8.84
C ILE A 75 6.84 -5.33 -10.27
N PHE A 76 5.62 -5.08 -10.76
CA PHE A 76 5.42 -4.49 -12.09
C PHE A 76 6.01 -3.07 -12.20
N PHE A 77 5.78 -2.21 -11.19
CA PHE A 77 6.40 -0.88 -11.16
C PHE A 77 7.92 -0.93 -11.08
N VAL A 78 8.49 -1.85 -10.29
CA VAL A 78 9.94 -2.06 -10.21
C VAL A 78 10.49 -2.48 -11.57
N ALA A 79 9.82 -3.40 -12.26
CA ALA A 79 10.23 -3.84 -13.59
C ALA A 79 10.19 -2.69 -14.61
N ILE A 80 9.11 -1.89 -14.62
CA ILE A 80 9.01 -0.70 -15.48
C ILE A 80 10.14 0.28 -15.18
N ALA A 81 10.40 0.58 -13.91
CA ALA A 81 11.43 1.51 -13.52
C ALA A 81 12.83 1.06 -13.99
N PHE A 82 13.10 -0.25 -13.94
CA PHE A 82 14.36 -0.81 -14.45
C PHE A 82 14.46 -0.72 -15.97
N ILE A 83 13.38 -1.03 -16.70
CA ILE A 83 13.33 -0.87 -18.17
C ILE A 83 13.54 0.59 -18.57
N LEU A 84 12.94 1.54 -17.84
CA LEU A 84 13.13 2.97 -18.06
C LEU A 84 14.58 3.38 -17.78
N ALA A 85 15.18 2.90 -16.68
CA ALA A 85 16.60 3.15 -16.41
C ALA A 85 17.47 2.70 -17.58
N MET A 86 17.22 1.50 -18.11
CA MET A 86 17.94 0.97 -19.28
C MET A 86 17.73 1.79 -20.56
N SER A 87 16.52 2.32 -20.78
CA SER A 87 16.22 3.05 -22.01
C SER A 87 16.84 4.44 -22.05
N THR A 88 17.04 5.08 -20.89
CA THR A 88 17.64 6.43 -20.82
C THR A 88 19.06 6.51 -21.37
N THR A 89 19.83 5.43 -21.27
CA THR A 89 21.21 5.39 -21.79
C THR A 89 21.27 5.06 -23.28
N ILE A 90 20.23 4.41 -23.83
CA ILE A 90 20.16 3.98 -25.24
C ILE A 90 19.51 5.08 -26.10
N MET A 91 18.67 5.93 -25.51
CA MET A 91 17.91 6.97 -26.21
C MET A 91 18.56 8.34 -25.96
N ASN A 92 19.44 8.77 -26.88
CA ASN A 92 20.14 10.05 -26.89
C ASN A 92 19.21 11.29 -27.07
N ASP A 93 17.90 11.13 -26.87
CA ASP A 93 16.90 12.19 -27.01
C ASP A 93 16.47 12.71 -25.64
N ASN A 94 16.94 13.91 -25.32
CA ASN A 94 16.79 14.58 -24.03
C ASN A 94 15.34 14.78 -23.56
N LYS A 95 14.34 14.57 -24.42
CA LYS A 95 12.92 14.81 -24.10
C LYS A 95 12.21 13.57 -23.55
N THR A 96 12.68 12.37 -23.93
CA THR A 96 12.00 11.12 -23.59
C THR A 96 12.08 10.84 -22.09
N PHE A 97 13.26 11.02 -21.48
CA PHE A 97 13.43 10.79 -20.05
C PHE A 97 12.65 11.80 -19.19
N ILE A 98 12.56 13.06 -19.63
CA ILE A 98 11.82 14.12 -18.91
C ILE A 98 10.36 13.70 -18.72
N LEU A 99 9.72 13.31 -19.82
CA LEU A 99 8.32 12.93 -19.81
C LEU A 99 8.09 11.61 -19.06
N THR A 100 8.92 10.60 -19.29
CA THR A 100 8.72 9.28 -18.66
C THR A 100 8.89 9.33 -17.14
N TYR A 101 9.89 10.05 -16.63
CA TYR A 101 10.10 10.16 -15.19
C TYR A 101 9.07 11.07 -14.50
N ALA A 102 8.57 12.11 -15.17
CA ALA A 102 7.44 12.88 -14.67
C ALA A 102 6.15 12.04 -14.59
N ILE A 103 5.85 11.24 -15.62
CA ILE A 103 4.71 10.31 -15.60
C ILE A 103 4.89 9.25 -14.52
N LEU A 104 6.08 8.64 -14.42
CA LEU A 104 6.39 7.65 -13.40
C LEU A 104 6.18 8.22 -12.00
N GLY A 105 6.69 9.41 -11.72
CA GLY A 105 6.48 10.11 -10.44
C GLY A 105 5.01 10.38 -10.13
N ALA A 106 4.24 10.86 -11.12
CA ALA A 106 2.82 11.14 -10.94
C ALA A 106 2.01 9.86 -10.67
N VAL A 107 2.19 8.83 -11.50
CA VAL A 107 1.45 7.56 -11.39
C VAL A 107 1.79 6.83 -10.10
N THR A 108 3.08 6.74 -9.75
CA THR A 108 3.50 6.08 -8.51
C THR A 108 3.00 6.83 -7.27
N TYR A 109 3.00 8.17 -7.30
CA TYR A 109 2.42 8.95 -6.21
C TYR A 109 0.91 8.78 -6.10
N LEU A 110 0.18 8.80 -7.22
CA LEU A 110 -1.27 8.58 -7.25
C LEU A 110 -1.65 7.21 -6.69
N PHE A 111 -0.85 6.17 -6.97
CA PHE A 111 -1.11 4.82 -6.51
C PHE A 111 -0.71 4.57 -5.05
N TYR A 112 0.50 4.98 -4.65
CA TYR A 112 1.05 4.69 -3.33
C TYR A 112 0.82 5.79 -2.29
N ARG A 113 0.42 7.00 -2.72
CA ARG A 113 0.28 8.20 -1.89
C ARG A 113 1.53 8.50 -1.03
N SER A 114 2.70 8.09 -1.53
CA SER A 114 3.97 8.16 -0.80
C SER A 114 5.08 8.68 -1.70
N VAL A 115 5.62 9.85 -1.33
CA VAL A 115 6.77 10.48 -1.99
C VAL A 115 7.98 9.55 -1.96
N LEU A 116 8.21 8.88 -0.83
CA LEU A 116 9.35 7.99 -0.65
C LEU A 116 9.33 6.83 -1.65
N VAL A 117 8.17 6.21 -1.87
CA VAL A 117 8.05 5.08 -2.81
C VAL A 117 8.33 5.53 -4.24
N ALA A 118 7.80 6.69 -4.64
CA ALA A 118 8.06 7.26 -5.96
C ALA A 118 9.56 7.57 -6.18
N VAL A 119 10.21 8.19 -5.19
CA VAL A 119 11.65 8.50 -5.22
C VAL A 119 12.50 7.22 -5.28
N LEU A 120 12.18 6.20 -4.47
CA LEU A 120 12.93 4.95 -4.48
C LEU A 120 12.75 4.19 -5.79
N LEU A 121 11.53 4.14 -6.34
CA LEU A 121 11.26 3.48 -7.62
C LEU A 121 11.97 4.17 -8.78
N ALA A 122 12.02 5.50 -8.81
CA ALA A 122 12.74 6.21 -9.86
C ALA A 122 14.28 6.17 -9.67
N GLY A 123 14.73 6.35 -8.44
CA GLY A 123 16.14 6.58 -8.13
C GLY A 123 16.98 5.31 -8.04
N VAL A 124 16.51 4.27 -7.35
CA VAL A 124 17.33 3.07 -7.10
C VAL A 124 17.65 2.32 -8.40
N PRO A 125 16.69 2.01 -9.28
CA PRO A 125 17.00 1.35 -10.56
C PRO A 125 17.90 2.19 -11.45
N ASN A 126 17.66 3.51 -11.51
CA ASN A 126 18.48 4.42 -12.30
C ASN A 126 19.91 4.48 -11.79
N PHE A 127 20.12 4.64 -10.48
CA PHE A 127 21.46 4.68 -9.89
C PHE A 127 22.20 3.35 -10.09
N ILE A 128 21.54 2.22 -9.85
CA ILE A 128 22.13 0.89 -10.08
C ILE A 128 22.52 0.72 -11.54
N TRP A 129 21.64 1.10 -12.48
CA TRP A 129 21.92 0.99 -13.91
C TRP A 129 23.11 1.86 -14.33
N ASN A 130 23.16 3.12 -13.91
CA ASN A 130 24.27 4.02 -14.22
C ASN A 130 25.58 3.53 -13.61
N CYS A 131 25.58 3.08 -12.35
CA CYS A 131 26.77 2.48 -11.74
C CYS A 131 27.24 1.26 -12.52
N LEU A 132 26.33 0.37 -12.94
CA LEU A 132 26.68 -0.81 -13.72
C LEU A 132 27.25 -0.43 -15.09
N LEU A 133 26.65 0.56 -15.76
CA LEU A 133 27.07 1.04 -17.07
C LEU A 133 28.44 1.73 -17.05
N TYR A 134 28.72 2.54 -16.02
CA TYR A 134 29.98 3.30 -15.93
C TYR A 134 31.11 2.55 -15.22
N MET A 135 30.81 1.58 -14.35
CA MET A 135 31.83 0.83 -13.59
C MET A 135 32.19 -0.53 -14.19
N THR A 136 31.42 -1.05 -15.15
CA THR A 136 31.65 -2.36 -15.76
C THR A 136 31.71 -2.28 -17.27
N ASP A 137 32.52 -3.14 -17.89
CA ASP A 137 32.62 -3.32 -19.34
C ASP A 137 31.48 -4.18 -19.92
N TRP A 138 30.61 -4.72 -19.05
CA TRP A 138 29.53 -5.64 -19.40
C TRP A 138 28.58 -5.12 -20.48
N PHE A 139 28.32 -3.80 -20.49
CA PHE A 139 27.33 -3.17 -21.38
C PHE A 139 27.94 -2.26 -22.47
N GLY A 140 29.25 -2.33 -22.73
CA GLY A 140 29.91 -1.67 -23.87
C GLY A 140 30.80 -0.45 -23.55
N GLU A 141 30.91 0.49 -24.50
CA GLU A 141 31.91 1.58 -24.57
C GLU A 141 31.78 2.73 -23.56
N PHE A 142 30.80 2.69 -22.64
CA PHE A 142 30.48 3.81 -21.75
C PHE A 142 31.16 3.74 -20.37
N TYR A 143 32.13 2.85 -20.15
CA TYR A 143 32.83 2.75 -18.87
C TYR A 143 33.72 3.98 -18.61
N ALA A 144 33.80 4.45 -17.37
CA ALA A 144 34.62 5.60 -17.00
C ALA A 144 36.08 5.20 -16.76
N GLU A 145 37.01 6.15 -16.92
CA GLU A 145 38.44 5.89 -16.68
C GLU A 145 38.76 5.74 -15.18
N SER A 146 37.92 6.29 -14.31
CA SER A 146 38.08 6.23 -12.87
C SER A 146 36.77 5.98 -12.12
N PHE A 147 36.88 5.36 -10.94
CA PHE A 147 35.73 5.15 -10.06
C PHE A 147 35.05 6.46 -9.64
N SER A 148 35.84 7.52 -9.40
CA SER A 148 35.32 8.83 -9.01
C SER A 148 34.47 9.45 -10.12
N GLU A 149 34.91 9.33 -11.37
CA GLU A 149 34.18 9.80 -12.53
C GLU A 149 32.88 9.01 -12.74
N ALA A 150 32.93 7.68 -12.67
CA ALA A 150 31.74 6.83 -12.74
C ALA A 150 30.69 7.21 -11.67
N LEU A 151 31.15 7.43 -10.44
CA LEU A 151 30.28 7.83 -9.34
C LEU A 151 29.66 9.22 -9.57
N GLN A 152 30.46 10.19 -10.04
CA GLN A 152 29.98 11.53 -10.32
C GLN A 152 28.93 11.54 -11.44
N LEU A 153 29.15 10.81 -12.53
CA LEU A 153 28.18 10.66 -13.63
C LEU A 153 26.88 10.01 -13.14
N SER A 154 27.00 8.94 -12.36
CA SER A 154 25.84 8.22 -11.81
C SER A 154 25.01 9.09 -10.85
N LEU A 155 25.67 9.88 -10.00
CA LEU A 155 25.00 10.82 -9.09
C LEU A 155 24.35 11.98 -9.83
N PHE A 156 25.02 12.53 -10.85
CA PHE A 156 24.44 13.58 -11.68
C PHE A 156 23.18 13.09 -12.40
N SER A 157 23.25 11.91 -13.03
CA SER A 157 22.10 11.26 -13.67
C SER A 157 20.97 11.04 -12.68
N LEU A 158 21.25 10.53 -11.48
CA LEU A 158 20.26 10.33 -10.43
C LEU A 158 19.55 11.64 -10.05
N ILE A 159 20.29 12.72 -9.82
CA ILE A 159 19.72 14.03 -9.45
C ILE A 159 18.77 14.53 -10.53
N VAL A 160 19.18 14.48 -11.79
CA VAL A 160 18.36 14.94 -12.93
C VAL A 160 17.04 14.17 -13.00
N HIS A 161 17.09 12.84 -12.91
CA HIS A 161 15.88 12.01 -12.95
C HIS A 161 14.96 12.22 -11.74
N LEU A 162 15.54 12.43 -10.55
CA LEU A 162 14.76 12.73 -9.35
C LEU A 162 14.06 14.09 -9.42
N LEU A 163 14.67 15.10 -10.05
CA LEU A 163 14.02 16.40 -10.26
C LEU A 163 12.72 16.26 -11.07
N PHE A 164 12.75 15.53 -12.20
CA PHE A 164 11.54 15.31 -13.01
C PHE A 164 10.53 14.40 -12.33
N THR A 165 11.01 13.40 -11.58
CA THR A 165 10.13 12.56 -10.74
C THR A 165 9.40 13.42 -9.71
N PHE A 166 10.10 14.36 -9.07
CA PHE A 166 9.50 15.28 -8.10
C PHE A 166 8.42 16.17 -8.73
N ILE A 167 8.65 16.70 -9.93
CA ILE A 167 7.62 17.43 -10.69
C ILE A 167 6.39 16.54 -10.90
N GLY A 168 6.59 15.28 -11.29
CA GLY A 168 5.53 14.29 -11.41
C GLY A 168 4.74 14.08 -10.11
N ILE A 169 5.45 13.95 -8.99
CA ILE A 169 4.84 13.80 -7.66
C ILE A 169 3.95 15.01 -7.32
N VAL A 170 4.41 16.23 -7.59
CA VAL A 170 3.63 17.46 -7.38
C VAL A 170 2.37 17.46 -8.25
N ILE A 171 2.46 17.05 -9.51
CA ILE A 171 1.30 16.91 -10.39
C ILE A 171 0.31 15.89 -9.81
N GLY A 172 0.79 14.71 -9.40
CA GLY A 172 -0.04 13.69 -8.78
C GLY A 172 -0.74 14.19 -7.50
N PHE A 173 -0.04 14.97 -6.69
CA PHE A 173 -0.62 15.62 -5.51
C PHE A 173 -1.73 16.60 -5.85
N CYS A 174 -1.52 17.47 -6.84
CA CYS A 174 -2.54 18.40 -7.30
C CYS A 174 -3.79 17.67 -7.83
N ILE A 175 -3.60 16.58 -8.59
CA ILE A 175 -4.70 15.75 -9.09
C ILE A 175 -5.52 15.16 -7.93
N LEU A 176 -4.87 14.55 -6.94
CA LEU A 176 -5.58 14.00 -5.77
C LEU A 176 -6.37 15.06 -5.04
N LYS A 177 -5.77 16.25 -4.84
CA LYS A 177 -6.43 17.34 -4.15
C LYS A 177 -7.69 17.82 -4.89
N ILE A 178 -7.62 17.96 -6.21
CA ILE A 178 -8.79 18.33 -7.04
C ILE A 178 -9.88 17.26 -6.97
N MET A 179 -9.49 15.98 -6.93
CA MET A 179 -10.45 14.86 -6.83
C MET A 179 -11.11 14.74 -5.46
N GLU A 180 -10.44 15.18 -4.39
CA GLU A 180 -11.01 15.18 -3.02
C GLU A 180 -11.96 16.36 -2.79
N GLU A 181 -11.81 17.46 -3.54
CA GLU A 181 -12.65 18.67 -3.43
C GLU A 181 -13.94 18.62 -4.28
N ASN A 182 -14.06 17.67 -5.22
CA ASN A 182 -15.25 17.45 -6.08
C ASN A 182 -16.10 16.27 -5.60
#